data_AF-A0A0A0MRN7-F1
#
_entry.id   AF-A0A0A0MRN7-F1
#
_cell.length_a   1.000
_cell.length_b   1.000
_cell.length_c   1.000
_cell.angle_alpha   90.00
_cell.angle_beta   90.00
_cell.angle_gamma   90.00
#
_symmetry.space_group_name_H-M   'P 1'
#
loop_
_entity.id
_entity.type
_entity.pdbx_description
1 polymer ?
#
loop_
_entity_poly.entity_id
_entity_poly.type
_entity_poly.pdbx_seq_one_letter_code
_entity_poly.pdbx_strand_id
1 'polypeptide(L)'
;MFLAQRSLCSLSGRAKFLKTISSSKILGFSTSAKMSLKFTNAKRIEGLDSNVWIEFTKLAADPSVVNLGQGFPDISPPTYVKEELSKIAAIDSLNQYTRGFGHPSLVKALSYLYEKLYQKQIDSNKEILVTVGAYGSLFNTIQALIDEGDEVILIVPFYDCYEPMVRMAGATPVFIPLRSKPVYGKRWSSSDWTLDPQELESKFNSKTKAIILNTPHNPLGKVYNREELQVIADLCIKYDTLCISDEVYEWLVYSGNKHLKI
;
A
#
# COMPACT_ATOMS: atom_id res chain seq x y z
N MET A 1 15.10 -65.20 11.07
CA MET A 1 15.50 -66.30 11.99
C MET A 1 15.68 -65.68 13.36
N PHE A 2 15.02 -66.24 14.39
CA PHE A 2 14.67 -65.68 15.73
C PHE A 2 13.50 -64.66 15.69
N LEU A 3 12.21 -64.96 15.98
CA LEU A 3 11.53 -65.56 17.17
C LEU A 3 11.83 -64.75 18.45
N ALA A 4 10.88 -64.22 19.23
CA ALA A 4 9.67 -64.82 19.83
C ALA A 4 8.70 -63.69 20.33
N GLN A 5 7.37 -63.72 20.13
CA GLN A 5 6.30 -64.30 21.01
C GLN A 5 6.25 -63.68 22.44
N ARG A 6 5.15 -63.32 23.12
CA ARG A 6 3.69 -63.65 23.24
C ARG A 6 3.10 -62.51 24.14
N SER A 7 1.81 -62.24 24.38
CA SER A 7 0.59 -63.05 24.54
C SER A 7 -0.64 -62.14 24.57
N LEU A 8 -1.77 -62.64 24.03
CA LEU A 8 -3.13 -62.20 24.30
C LEU A 8 -3.60 -62.67 25.70
N CYS A 9 -4.58 -61.97 26.30
CA CYS A 9 -5.70 -62.61 26.97
C CYS A 9 -6.94 -61.68 26.99
N SER A 10 -8.07 -62.29 26.60
CA SER A 10 -9.43 -61.79 26.55
C SER A 10 -10.17 -61.99 27.89
N LEU A 11 -11.35 -61.38 28.02
CA LEU A 11 -12.63 -61.88 28.60
C LEU A 11 -13.44 -60.68 29.12
N SER A 12 -14.41 -60.19 28.34
CA SER A 12 -15.85 -60.50 28.46
C SER A 12 -16.47 -60.18 29.83
N GLY A 13 -17.37 -59.18 29.86
CA GLY A 13 -18.22 -58.92 31.01
C GLY A 13 -19.25 -57.82 30.76
N ARG A 14 -20.39 -58.18 30.17
CA ARG A 14 -21.59 -57.32 30.10
C ARG A 14 -22.20 -57.21 31.49
N ALA A 15 -22.48 -55.98 31.96
CA ALA A 15 -23.57 -55.72 32.89
C ALA A 15 -24.11 -54.30 32.68
N LYS A 16 -25.34 -54.20 32.17
CA LYS A 16 -26.18 -53.00 32.23
C LYS A 16 -26.76 -52.90 33.64
N PHE A 17 -26.70 -51.73 34.26
CA PHE A 17 -27.63 -51.35 35.32
C PHE A 17 -28.15 -49.92 35.10
N LEU A 18 -29.47 -49.78 35.28
CA LEU A 18 -30.29 -48.61 35.02
C LEU A 18 -30.28 -47.60 36.17
N LYS A 19 -30.41 -46.31 35.79
CA LYS A 19 -31.08 -45.18 36.47
C LYS A 19 -30.77 -44.93 37.96
N THR A 20 -30.26 -43.73 38.25
CA THR A 20 -31.03 -42.76 39.07
C THR A 20 -30.57 -41.32 38.78
N ILE A 21 -31.54 -40.44 38.59
CA ILE A 21 -31.40 -38.98 38.49
C ILE A 21 -31.23 -38.45 39.91
N SER A 22 -30.24 -37.60 40.15
CA SER A 22 -30.26 -36.66 41.28
C SER A 22 -29.76 -35.31 40.81
N SER A 23 -30.68 -34.35 40.82
CA SER A 23 -30.46 -32.95 40.48
C SER A 23 -29.81 -32.22 41.66
N SER A 24 -28.56 -31.81 41.52
CA SER A 24 -27.95 -30.81 42.39
C SER A 24 -27.72 -29.53 41.60
N LYS A 25 -28.55 -28.52 41.86
CA LYS A 25 -28.36 -27.14 41.40
C LYS A 25 -27.05 -26.62 41.99
N ILE A 26 -25.99 -26.60 41.18
CA ILE A 26 -24.80 -25.80 41.47
C ILE A 26 -25.09 -24.41 40.91
N LEU A 27 -25.21 -23.42 41.80
CA LEU A 27 -25.12 -22.01 41.41
C LEU A 27 -23.74 -21.80 40.77
N GLY A 28 -23.68 -21.84 39.45
CA GLY A 28 -22.51 -21.44 38.69
C GLY A 28 -22.36 -19.93 38.79
N PHE A 29 -21.45 -19.46 39.66
CA PHE A 29 -20.92 -18.11 39.54
C PHE A 29 -20.26 -17.99 38.16
N SER A 30 -20.77 -17.07 37.34
CA SER A 30 -20.14 -16.69 36.08
C SER A 30 -18.86 -15.92 36.39
N THR A 31 -17.76 -16.65 36.52
CA THR A 31 -16.41 -16.08 36.53
C THR A 31 -15.67 -16.56 35.30
N SER A 32 -16.13 -16.11 34.13
CA SER A 32 -15.27 -16.03 32.96
C SER A 32 -15.15 -14.57 32.55
N ALA A 33 -14.58 -13.76 33.44
CA ALA A 33 -13.87 -12.58 33.00
C ALA A 33 -12.73 -13.08 32.10
N LYS A 34 -12.95 -13.11 30.79
CA LYS A 34 -11.87 -13.32 29.82
C LYS A 34 -10.81 -12.28 30.17
N MET A 35 -9.68 -12.72 30.71
CA MET A 35 -8.52 -11.86 30.88
C MET A 35 -8.18 -11.33 29.49
N SER A 36 -8.49 -10.05 29.26
CA SER A 36 -7.92 -9.30 28.15
C SER A 36 -6.40 -9.36 28.34
N LEU A 37 -5.72 -10.02 27.40
CA LEU A 37 -4.26 -10.01 27.38
C LEU A 37 -3.83 -8.55 27.28
N LYS A 38 -2.96 -8.10 28.19
CA LYS A 38 -2.43 -6.74 28.18
C LYS A 38 -1.65 -6.41 26.90
N PHE A 39 -1.12 -7.44 26.24
CA PHE A 39 -0.37 -7.33 25.00
C PHE A 39 -1.28 -7.73 23.83
N THR A 40 -1.93 -6.73 23.25
CA THR A 40 -2.62 -6.81 21.96
C THR A 40 -2.04 -5.77 21.02
N ASN A 41 -2.37 -5.87 19.73
CA ASN A 41 -2.06 -4.83 18.77
C ASN A 41 -2.63 -3.48 19.24
N ALA A 42 -1.91 -2.40 18.93
CA ALA A 42 -2.44 -1.05 19.14
C ALA A 42 -3.66 -0.84 18.23
N LYS A 43 -4.66 -0.10 18.71
CA LYS A 43 -5.94 0.12 18.00
C LYS A 43 -5.76 0.59 16.55
N ARG A 44 -4.76 1.46 16.30
CA ARG A 44 -4.48 2.02 14.97
C ARG A 44 -4.06 0.99 13.90
N ILE A 45 -3.66 -0.22 14.29
CA ILE A 45 -3.29 -1.29 13.36
C ILE A 45 -4.26 -2.48 13.40
N GLU A 46 -5.40 -2.34 14.09
CA GLU A 46 -6.40 -3.40 14.18
C GLU A 46 -7.02 -3.68 12.80
N GLY A 47 -6.91 -4.91 12.33
CA GLY A 47 -7.39 -5.34 11.02
C GLY A 47 -6.52 -4.88 9.83
N LEU A 48 -5.33 -4.35 10.08
CA LEU A 48 -4.36 -3.94 9.04
C LEU A 48 -3.19 -4.93 8.89
N ASP A 49 -3.33 -6.14 9.44
CA ASP A 49 -2.32 -7.20 9.45
C ASP A 49 -2.33 -8.07 8.18
N SER A 50 -3.34 -7.92 7.32
CA SER A 50 -3.40 -8.58 6.02
C SER A 50 -2.58 -7.83 4.97
N ASN A 51 -1.81 -8.56 4.18
CA ASN A 51 -1.05 -8.02 3.06
C ASN A 51 -1.00 -9.03 1.92
N VAL A 52 -1.57 -8.67 0.77
CA VAL A 52 -1.72 -9.54 -0.39
C VAL A 52 -0.37 -10.02 -0.95
N TRP A 53 0.70 -9.24 -0.77
CA TRP A 53 2.03 -9.59 -1.24
C TRP A 53 2.62 -10.79 -0.48
N ILE A 54 2.27 -10.99 0.80
CA ILE A 54 2.70 -12.15 1.58
C ILE A 54 2.12 -13.44 1.00
N GLU A 55 0.89 -13.40 0.51
CA GLU A 55 0.22 -14.54 -0.11
C GLU A 55 0.80 -14.81 -1.50
N PHE A 56 0.96 -13.77 -2.33
CA PHE A 56 1.46 -13.92 -3.70
C PHE A 56 2.93 -14.33 -3.78
N THR A 57 3.78 -13.90 -2.84
CA THR A 57 5.17 -14.38 -2.80
C THR A 57 5.25 -15.90 -2.56
N LYS A 58 4.31 -16.48 -1.81
CA LYS A 58 4.27 -17.95 -1.63
C LYS A 58 3.88 -18.67 -2.92
N LEU A 59 2.96 -18.11 -3.71
CA LEU A 59 2.55 -18.69 -4.99
C LEU A 59 3.68 -18.70 -6.03
N ALA A 60 4.53 -17.67 -6.02
CA ALA A 60 5.64 -17.52 -6.97
C ALA A 60 6.96 -18.14 -6.50
N ALA A 61 6.98 -18.85 -5.37
CA ALA A 61 8.20 -19.42 -4.80
C ALA A 61 8.71 -20.66 -5.55
N ASP A 62 7.84 -21.36 -6.27
CA ASP A 62 8.21 -22.52 -7.08
C ASP A 62 9.01 -22.03 -8.32
N PRO A 63 10.27 -22.47 -8.51
CA PRO A 63 11.11 -22.03 -9.62
C PRO A 63 10.62 -22.48 -11.00
N SER A 64 9.63 -23.39 -11.07
CA SER A 64 8.98 -23.77 -12.31
C SER A 64 7.87 -22.79 -12.74
N VAL A 65 7.47 -21.87 -11.87
CA VAL A 65 6.43 -20.86 -12.14
C VAL A 65 7.05 -19.64 -12.83
N VAL A 66 6.45 -19.24 -13.96
CA VAL A 66 6.74 -17.94 -14.60
C VAL A 66 5.96 -16.86 -13.87
N ASN A 67 6.65 -16.05 -13.07
CA ASN A 67 6.03 -14.98 -12.28
C ASN A 67 5.83 -13.71 -13.11
N LEU A 68 4.58 -13.40 -13.45
CA LEU A 68 4.15 -12.16 -14.09
C LEU A 68 3.22 -11.33 -13.17
N GLY A 69 3.24 -11.59 -11.87
CA GLY A 69 2.35 -10.94 -10.90
C GLY A 69 2.97 -9.70 -10.25
N GLN A 70 4.08 -9.89 -9.53
CA GLN A 70 4.76 -8.80 -8.84
C GLN A 70 5.60 -7.98 -9.82
N GLY A 71 5.62 -6.65 -9.66
CA GLY A 71 6.47 -5.74 -10.42
C GLY A 71 7.94 -5.87 -10.04
N PHE A 72 8.57 -6.97 -10.45
CA PHE A 72 9.97 -7.29 -10.18
C PHE A 72 10.74 -7.36 -11.52
N PRO A 73 11.52 -6.33 -11.87
CA PRO A 73 12.30 -6.35 -13.11
C PRO A 73 13.34 -7.47 -13.11
N ASP A 74 13.28 -8.36 -14.09
CA ASP A 74 14.30 -9.39 -14.39
C ASP A 74 15.36 -8.89 -15.40
N ILE A 75 15.12 -7.74 -16.01
CA ILE A 75 16.09 -7.00 -16.82
C ILE A 75 17.20 -6.41 -15.95
N SER A 76 18.42 -6.36 -16.49
CA SER A 76 19.54 -5.72 -15.79
C SER A 76 19.32 -4.20 -15.69
N PRO A 77 19.61 -3.57 -14.53
CA PRO A 77 19.64 -2.13 -14.44
C PRO A 77 20.81 -1.56 -15.26
N PRO A 78 20.80 -0.25 -15.59
CA PRO A 78 21.91 0.38 -16.29
C PRO A 78 23.24 0.14 -15.58
N THR A 79 24.29 -0.23 -16.33
CA THR A 79 25.57 -0.68 -15.76
C THR A 79 26.18 0.33 -14.79
N TYR A 80 26.12 1.62 -15.14
CA TYR A 80 26.66 2.69 -14.31
C TYR A 80 26.05 2.72 -12.90
N VAL A 81 24.78 2.31 -12.72
CA VAL A 81 24.15 2.27 -11.38
C VAL A 81 24.84 1.24 -10.49
N LYS A 82 25.14 0.05 -11.03
CA LYS A 82 25.84 -1.02 -10.30
C LYS A 82 27.29 -0.65 -10.02
N GLU A 83 27.95 -0.02 -10.99
CA GLU A 83 29.33 0.44 -10.86
C GLU A 83 29.47 1.51 -9.79
N GLU A 84 28.58 2.50 -9.75
CA GLU A 84 28.61 3.54 -8.71
C GLU A 84 28.39 2.96 -7.31
N LEU A 85 27.44 2.02 -7.15
CA LEU A 85 27.26 1.33 -5.87
C LEU A 85 28.52 0.56 -5.44
N SER A 86 29.18 -0.10 -6.38
CA SER A 86 30.45 -0.81 -6.12
C SER A 86 31.57 0.14 -5.69
N LYS A 87 31.70 1.29 -6.35
CA LYS A 87 32.71 2.31 -6.02
C LYS A 87 32.51 2.88 -4.62
N ILE A 88 31.27 3.24 -4.26
CA ILE A 88 31.00 3.88 -2.95
C ILE A 88 31.24 2.93 -1.77
N ALA A 89 31.09 1.62 -1.98
CA ALA A 89 31.33 0.63 -0.92
C ALA A 89 32.79 0.67 -0.42
N ALA A 90 33.74 1.06 -1.26
CA ALA A 90 35.16 1.18 -0.91
C ALA A 90 35.52 2.52 -0.23
N ILE A 91 34.56 3.43 -0.01
CA ILE A 91 34.79 4.77 0.54
C ILE A 91 34.21 4.83 1.96
N ASP A 92 35.08 4.76 2.97
CA ASP A 92 34.69 4.69 4.39
C ASP A 92 33.71 5.79 4.83
N SER A 93 33.92 7.02 4.36
CA SER A 93 33.05 8.16 4.71
C SER A 93 31.63 8.04 4.18
N LEU A 94 31.42 7.28 3.10
CA LEU A 94 30.09 7.04 2.51
C LEU A 94 29.36 5.86 3.18
N ASN A 95 30.03 5.13 4.07
CA ASN A 95 29.46 4.05 4.87
C ASN A 95 28.99 4.51 6.27
N GLN A 96 29.09 5.81 6.56
CA GLN A 96 28.68 6.41 7.83
C GLN A 96 27.39 7.21 7.69
N TYR A 97 26.89 7.74 8.80
CA TYR A 97 25.71 8.61 8.78
C TYR A 97 25.90 9.81 7.85
N THR A 98 24.85 10.06 7.07
CA THR A 98 24.69 11.26 6.24
C THR A 98 23.58 12.16 6.82
N ARG A 99 23.28 13.28 6.17
CA ARG A 99 22.16 14.16 6.53
C ARG A 99 20.83 13.37 6.57
N GLY A 100 20.09 13.50 7.67
CA GLY A 100 18.86 12.73 7.93
C GLY A 100 17.77 12.87 6.88
N PHE A 101 17.51 14.08 6.37
CA PHE A 101 16.49 14.31 5.34
C PHE A 101 16.95 14.03 3.90
N GLY A 102 18.12 13.41 3.75
CA GLY A 102 18.67 13.02 2.46
C GLY A 102 20.10 13.49 2.27
N HIS A 103 20.91 12.61 1.67
CA HIS A 103 22.30 12.87 1.36
C HIS A 103 22.46 14.14 0.50
N PRO A 104 23.38 15.06 0.84
CA PRO A 104 23.47 16.37 0.17
C PRO A 104 23.59 16.30 -1.35
N SER A 105 24.41 15.38 -1.88
CA SER A 105 24.58 15.22 -3.33
C SER A 105 23.31 14.69 -4.01
N LEU A 106 22.55 13.84 -3.32
CA LEU A 106 21.30 13.27 -3.83
C LEU A 106 20.21 14.34 -3.91
N VAL A 107 19.97 15.08 -2.82
CA VAL A 107 18.94 16.13 -2.83
C VAL A 107 19.26 17.26 -3.81
N LYS A 108 20.56 17.56 -4.01
CA LYS A 108 20.98 18.51 -5.05
C LYS A 108 20.70 18.00 -6.47
N ALA A 109 20.97 16.72 -6.73
CA ALA A 109 20.68 16.11 -8.03
C ALA A 109 19.17 16.06 -8.32
N LEU A 110 18.36 15.71 -7.32
CA LEU A 110 16.90 15.71 -7.41
C LEU A 110 16.37 17.12 -7.68
N SER A 111 16.85 18.12 -6.94
CA SER A 111 16.51 19.54 -7.15
C SER A 111 16.75 19.96 -8.59
N TYR A 112 17.96 19.73 -9.10
CA TYR A 112 18.31 20.10 -10.47
C TYR A 112 17.46 19.39 -11.54
N LEU A 113 17.10 18.12 -11.31
CA LEU A 113 16.22 17.38 -12.21
C LEU A 113 14.81 17.99 -12.22
N TYR A 114 14.19 18.12 -11.05
CA TYR A 114 12.81 18.55 -10.94
C TYR A 114 12.62 20.05 -11.21
N GLU A 115 13.63 20.89 -10.98
CA GLU A 115 13.60 22.31 -11.37
C GLU A 115 13.33 22.50 -12.86
N LYS A 116 13.91 21.63 -13.70
CA LYS A 116 13.68 21.66 -15.16
C LYS A 116 12.28 21.21 -15.53
N LEU A 117 11.75 20.21 -14.80
CA LEU A 117 10.43 19.65 -15.06
C LEU A 117 9.31 20.61 -14.62
N TYR A 118 9.47 21.25 -13.46
CA TYR A 118 8.51 22.22 -12.92
C TYR A 118 8.74 23.65 -13.44
N GLN A 119 9.87 23.92 -14.09
CA GLN A 119 10.30 25.27 -14.50
C GLN A 119 10.30 26.27 -13.32
N LYS A 120 10.67 25.78 -12.14
CA LYS A 120 10.66 26.50 -10.87
C LYS A 120 11.87 26.08 -10.05
N GLN A 121 12.51 27.01 -9.34
CA GLN A 121 13.55 26.70 -8.37
C GLN A 121 12.99 25.80 -7.25
N ILE A 122 13.77 24.79 -6.82
CA ILE A 122 13.44 23.88 -5.73
C ILE A 122 14.54 24.00 -4.68
N ASP A 123 14.19 24.19 -3.41
CA ASP A 123 15.15 24.19 -2.32
C ASP A 123 15.44 22.75 -1.90
N SER A 124 16.60 22.22 -2.33
CA SER A 124 17.06 20.87 -1.97
C SER A 124 17.04 20.54 -0.47
N ASN A 125 17.06 21.53 0.43
CA ASN A 125 17.03 21.32 1.87
C ASN A 125 15.63 21.40 2.49
N LYS A 126 14.67 22.07 1.83
CA LYS A 126 13.35 22.38 2.40
C LYS A 126 12.19 21.75 1.63
N GLU A 127 12.35 21.55 0.33
CA GLU A 127 11.31 21.06 -0.57
C GLU A 127 11.57 19.62 -1.05
N ILE A 128 12.65 18.99 -0.56
CA ILE A 128 13.00 17.59 -0.86
C ILE A 128 13.28 16.83 0.44
N LEU A 129 12.59 15.70 0.61
CA LEU A 129 12.84 14.71 1.65
C LEU A 129 13.10 13.35 1.00
N VAL A 130 14.28 12.79 1.25
CA VAL A 130 14.59 11.40 0.83
C VAL A 130 14.08 10.43 1.89
N THR A 131 13.42 9.37 1.46
CA THR A 131 12.76 8.37 2.30
C THR A 131 13.15 6.96 1.87
N VAL A 132 12.68 5.95 2.62
CA VAL A 132 12.85 4.53 2.26
C VAL A 132 11.84 4.17 1.16
N GLY A 133 12.18 4.55 -0.06
CA GLY A 133 11.32 4.37 -1.24
C GLY A 133 10.03 5.20 -1.19
N ALA A 134 9.26 5.15 -2.28
CA ALA A 134 7.98 5.87 -2.35
C ALA A 134 6.99 5.42 -1.26
N TYR A 135 7.07 4.16 -0.83
CA TYR A 135 6.29 3.64 0.30
C TYR A 135 6.55 4.44 1.60
N GLY A 136 7.82 4.75 1.89
CA GLY A 136 8.19 5.61 3.01
C GLY A 136 7.77 7.06 2.83
N SER A 137 7.80 7.59 1.60
CA SER A 137 7.25 8.92 1.30
C SER A 137 5.75 8.99 1.57
N LEU A 138 4.96 8.04 1.07
CA LEU A 138 3.53 7.95 1.30
C LEU A 138 3.22 7.86 2.81
N PHE A 139 3.94 6.98 3.52
CA PHE A 139 3.78 6.84 4.96
C PHE A 139 4.06 8.15 5.70
N ASN A 140 5.19 8.80 5.42
CA ASN A 140 5.56 10.07 6.06
C ASN A 140 4.53 11.17 5.76
N THR A 141 4.10 11.30 4.51
CA THR A 141 3.10 12.29 4.10
C THR A 141 1.78 12.07 4.82
N ILE A 142 1.27 10.84 4.86
CA ILE A 142 -0.01 10.54 5.50
C ILE A 142 0.09 10.75 7.01
N GLN A 143 1.13 10.24 7.67
CA GLN A 143 1.29 10.40 9.11
C GLN A 143 1.55 11.84 9.55
N ALA A 144 2.10 12.70 8.68
CA ALA A 144 2.41 14.08 9.02
C ALA A 144 1.27 15.06 8.73
N LEU A 145 0.38 14.75 7.78
CA LEU A 145 -0.59 15.72 7.25
C LEU A 145 -2.05 15.32 7.45
N ILE A 146 -2.31 14.07 7.86
CA ILE A 146 -3.66 13.53 8.05
C ILE A 146 -3.88 13.24 9.53
N ASP A 147 -4.96 13.78 10.08
CA ASP A 147 -5.36 13.62 11.49
C ASP A 147 -6.54 12.64 11.65
N GLU A 148 -6.79 12.24 12.90
CA GLU A 148 -7.97 11.44 13.25
C GLU A 148 -9.26 12.18 12.89
N GLY A 149 -10.16 11.49 12.16
CA GLY A 149 -11.44 12.05 11.72
C GLY A 149 -11.42 12.78 10.38
N ASP A 150 -10.25 12.99 9.78
CA ASP A 150 -10.14 13.48 8.39
C ASP A 150 -10.69 12.45 7.39
N GLU A 151 -11.09 12.93 6.22
CA GLU A 151 -11.44 12.10 5.06
C GLU A 151 -10.36 12.20 3.97
N VAL A 152 -9.94 11.06 3.43
CA VAL A 152 -8.96 10.99 2.33
C VAL A 152 -9.59 10.27 1.14
N ILE A 153 -9.66 10.95 -0.01
CA ILE A 153 -10.26 10.39 -1.22
C ILE A 153 -9.25 9.46 -1.91
N LEU A 154 -9.69 8.22 -2.15
CA LEU A 154 -8.91 7.17 -2.83
C LEU A 154 -9.60 6.76 -4.14
N ILE A 155 -8.85 6.84 -5.24
CA ILE A 155 -9.33 6.43 -6.57
C ILE A 155 -9.17 4.92 -6.72
N VAL A 156 -10.25 4.20 -7.02
CA VAL A 156 -10.27 2.73 -7.13
C VAL A 156 -10.16 2.30 -8.61
N PRO A 157 -9.33 1.29 -8.95
CA PRO A 157 -8.41 0.56 -8.08
C PRO A 157 -7.22 1.42 -7.65
N PHE A 158 -6.70 1.23 -6.45
CA PHE A 158 -5.55 1.97 -5.91
C PHE A 158 -4.36 1.04 -5.66
N TYR A 159 -3.16 1.62 -5.58
CA TYR A 159 -2.02 0.91 -5.00
C TYR A 159 -2.31 0.58 -3.54
N ASP A 160 -2.13 -0.68 -3.16
CA ASP A 160 -2.79 -1.32 -2.02
C ASP A 160 -2.47 -0.69 -0.67
N CYS A 161 -1.33 0.01 -0.55
CA CYS A 161 -0.91 0.60 0.72
C CYS A 161 -1.66 1.89 1.09
N TYR A 162 -2.36 2.54 0.17
CA TYR A 162 -3.03 3.81 0.44
C TYR A 162 -4.10 3.67 1.55
N GLU A 163 -4.98 2.67 1.44
CA GLU A 163 -6.03 2.44 2.44
C GLU A 163 -5.48 2.16 3.86
N PRO A 164 -4.59 1.17 4.08
CA PRO A 164 -4.10 0.89 5.42
C PRO A 164 -3.32 2.06 6.01
N MET A 165 -2.58 2.85 5.22
CA MET A 165 -1.89 4.03 5.73
C MET A 165 -2.88 5.11 6.22
N VAL A 166 -3.95 5.37 5.47
CA VAL A 166 -5.00 6.32 5.87
C VAL A 166 -5.70 5.85 7.15
N ARG A 167 -6.08 4.57 7.20
CA ARG A 167 -6.73 3.98 8.39
C ARG A 167 -5.81 3.99 9.61
N MET A 168 -4.51 3.76 9.42
CA MET A 168 -3.51 3.81 10.49
C MET A 168 -3.35 5.22 11.08
N ALA A 169 -3.58 6.27 10.29
CA ALA A 169 -3.64 7.66 10.76
C ALA A 169 -4.93 8.00 11.52
N GLY A 170 -5.92 7.10 11.56
CA GLY A 170 -7.23 7.37 12.17
C GLY A 170 -8.20 8.12 11.24
N ALA A 171 -7.86 8.26 9.96
CA ALA A 171 -8.70 8.90 8.95
C ALA A 171 -9.60 7.90 8.22
N THR A 172 -10.63 8.44 7.56
CA THR A 172 -11.62 7.66 6.82
C THR A 172 -11.29 7.68 5.32
N PRO A 173 -10.99 6.52 4.69
CA PRO A 173 -10.84 6.46 3.24
C PRO A 173 -12.21 6.62 2.57
N VAL A 174 -12.30 7.55 1.61
CA VAL A 174 -13.49 7.81 0.80
C VAL A 174 -13.22 7.35 -0.63
N PHE A 175 -13.90 6.30 -1.07
CA PHE A 175 -13.61 5.66 -2.35
C PHE A 175 -14.39 6.26 -3.52
N ILE A 176 -13.72 6.40 -4.66
CA ILE A 176 -14.35 6.69 -5.97
C ILE A 176 -13.75 5.79 -7.07
N PRO A 177 -14.56 5.05 -7.84
CA PRO A 177 -14.05 4.19 -8.88
C PRO A 177 -13.74 4.92 -10.19
N LEU A 178 -12.66 4.53 -10.85
CA LEU A 178 -12.52 4.71 -12.28
C LEU A 178 -13.54 3.82 -13.00
N ARG A 179 -14.25 4.40 -13.96
CA ARG A 179 -15.25 3.71 -14.78
C ARG A 179 -14.81 3.69 -16.23
N SER A 180 -14.98 2.55 -16.89
CA SER A 180 -14.72 2.43 -18.32
C SER A 180 -15.81 3.11 -19.13
N LYS A 181 -15.42 3.96 -20.09
CA LYS A 181 -16.30 4.50 -21.14
C LYS A 181 -16.52 3.45 -22.25
N PRO A 182 -17.63 3.51 -23.00
CA PRO A 182 -17.81 2.68 -24.19
C PRO A 182 -16.67 2.89 -25.19
N VAL A 183 -16.08 1.80 -25.67
CA VAL A 183 -14.99 1.82 -26.64
C VAL A 183 -15.53 1.60 -28.04
N TYR A 184 -15.39 2.60 -28.91
CA TYR A 184 -15.76 2.49 -30.32
C TYR A 184 -14.51 2.17 -31.15
N GLY A 185 -14.10 0.90 -31.18
CA GLY A 185 -12.90 0.47 -31.91
C GLY A 185 -12.41 -0.93 -31.56
N LYS A 186 -11.26 -1.32 -32.11
CA LYS A 186 -10.63 -2.65 -31.90
C LYS A 186 -9.72 -2.73 -30.67
N ARG A 187 -9.45 -1.62 -29.98
CA ARG A 187 -8.49 -1.57 -28.86
C ARG A 187 -9.11 -0.88 -27.66
N TRP A 188 -9.04 -1.56 -26.52
CA TRP A 188 -9.34 -0.99 -25.21
C TRP A 188 -8.04 -0.49 -24.59
N SER A 189 -8.07 0.72 -24.05
CA SER A 189 -6.92 1.46 -23.55
C SER A 189 -7.14 1.90 -22.10
N SER A 190 -6.06 2.17 -21.38
CA SER A 190 -6.12 2.77 -20.05
C SER A 190 -6.76 4.17 -20.05
N SER A 191 -6.74 4.86 -21.20
CA SER A 191 -7.44 6.14 -21.41
C SER A 191 -8.98 6.03 -21.39
N ASP A 192 -9.52 4.83 -21.60
CA ASP A 192 -10.97 4.61 -21.59
C ASP A 192 -11.52 4.52 -20.15
N TRP A 193 -10.63 4.41 -19.15
CA TRP A 193 -10.98 4.51 -17.74
C TRP A 193 -10.91 5.98 -17.30
N THR A 194 -11.95 6.46 -16.65
CA THR A 194 -12.05 7.88 -16.25
C THR A 194 -12.83 8.03 -14.95
N LEU A 195 -12.73 9.19 -14.33
CA LEU A 195 -13.60 9.57 -13.22
C LEU A 195 -14.86 10.25 -13.78
N ASP A 196 -15.99 10.04 -13.12
CA ASP A 196 -17.15 10.92 -13.29
C ASP A 196 -16.90 12.19 -12.48
N PRO A 197 -16.83 13.39 -13.11
CA PRO A 197 -16.55 14.64 -12.39
C PRO A 197 -17.59 14.98 -11.32
N GLN A 198 -18.87 14.65 -11.54
CA GLN A 198 -19.94 14.91 -10.57
C GLN A 198 -19.86 13.94 -9.39
N GLU A 199 -19.56 12.67 -9.67
CA GLU A 199 -19.30 11.70 -8.60
C GLU A 199 -18.07 12.12 -7.78
N LEU A 200 -17.01 12.60 -8.43
CA LEU A 200 -15.80 13.09 -7.76
C LEU A 200 -16.10 14.29 -6.88
N GLU A 201 -16.78 15.31 -7.40
CA GLU A 201 -17.16 16.49 -6.61
C GLU A 201 -18.00 16.10 -5.37
N SER A 202 -18.89 15.10 -5.50
CA SER A 202 -19.71 14.63 -4.37
C SER A 202 -18.92 13.99 -3.23
N LYS A 203 -17.64 13.62 -3.46
CA LYS A 203 -16.75 13.08 -2.41
C LYS A 203 -16.07 14.17 -1.60
N PHE A 204 -15.98 15.39 -2.13
CA PHE A 204 -15.38 16.52 -1.42
C PHE A 204 -16.40 17.16 -0.48
N ASN A 205 -15.97 17.40 0.76
CA ASN A 205 -16.75 18.11 1.78
C ASN A 205 -15.80 18.76 2.80
N SER A 206 -16.34 19.34 3.87
CA SER A 206 -15.54 20.07 4.87
C SER A 206 -14.60 19.20 5.72
N LYS A 207 -14.71 17.87 5.67
CA LYS A 207 -13.79 16.92 6.30
C LYS A 207 -12.73 16.39 5.37
N THR A 208 -12.84 16.64 4.06
CA THR A 208 -11.86 16.16 3.10
C THR A 208 -10.53 16.85 3.34
N LYS A 209 -9.51 16.07 3.72
CA LYS A 209 -8.15 16.58 3.94
C LYS A 209 -7.31 16.47 2.69
N ALA A 210 -7.42 15.35 1.98
CA ALA A 210 -6.59 15.07 0.82
C ALA A 210 -7.28 14.16 -0.20
N ILE A 211 -6.79 14.21 -1.43
CA ILE A 211 -6.98 13.18 -2.45
C ILE A 211 -5.61 12.56 -2.79
N ILE A 212 -5.56 11.23 -2.94
CA ILE A 212 -4.38 10.53 -3.44
C ILE A 212 -4.55 10.27 -4.94
N LEU A 213 -3.69 10.87 -5.74
CA LEU A 213 -3.60 10.69 -7.19
C LEU A 213 -2.43 9.77 -7.51
N ASN A 214 -2.63 8.79 -8.39
CA ASN A 214 -1.54 7.96 -8.91
C ASN A 214 -1.51 8.02 -10.44
N THR A 215 -0.46 8.63 -10.99
CA THR A 215 -0.28 8.77 -12.43
C THR A 215 1.21 8.78 -12.81
N PRO A 216 1.67 7.92 -13.75
CA PRO A 216 0.93 6.82 -14.37
C PRO A 216 0.43 5.78 -13.35
N HIS A 217 -0.80 5.31 -13.58
CA HIS A 217 -1.59 4.61 -12.59
C HIS A 217 -1.28 3.11 -12.50
N ASN A 218 -1.07 2.58 -11.30
CA ASN A 218 -1.02 1.15 -11.00
C ASN A 218 -2.38 0.68 -10.43
N PRO A 219 -3.07 -0.31 -11.00
CA PRO A 219 -2.60 -1.28 -12.02
C PRO A 219 -2.99 -0.97 -13.47
N LEU A 220 -3.85 0.01 -13.73
CA LEU A 220 -4.45 0.22 -15.06
C LEU A 220 -3.49 0.71 -16.15
N GLY A 221 -2.34 1.29 -15.80
CA GLY A 221 -1.44 1.98 -16.73
C GLY A 221 -2.03 3.29 -17.28
N LYS A 222 -3.03 3.88 -16.60
CA LYS A 222 -3.68 5.13 -17.01
C LYS A 222 -2.71 6.30 -16.80
N VAL A 223 -2.57 7.13 -17.83
CA VAL A 223 -1.90 8.43 -17.73
C VAL A 223 -3.00 9.49 -17.73
N TYR A 224 -3.12 10.26 -16.65
CA TYR A 224 -4.15 11.29 -16.54
C TYR A 224 -3.85 12.44 -17.51
N ASN A 225 -4.86 12.86 -18.26
CA ASN A 225 -4.72 14.00 -19.17
C ASN A 225 -4.96 15.33 -18.45
N ARG A 226 -4.71 16.44 -19.16
CA ARG A 226 -4.82 17.79 -18.59
C ARG A 226 -6.22 18.07 -18.05
N GLU A 227 -7.25 17.64 -18.76
CA GLU A 227 -8.64 17.91 -18.42
C GLU A 227 -9.03 17.18 -17.12
N GLU A 228 -8.61 15.92 -16.96
CA GLU A 228 -8.83 15.15 -15.74
C GLU A 228 -8.06 15.72 -14.56
N LEU A 229 -6.79 16.12 -14.76
CA LEU A 229 -6.00 16.77 -13.71
C LEU A 229 -6.57 18.12 -13.30
N GLN A 230 -7.10 18.90 -14.25
CA GLN A 230 -7.73 20.19 -13.96
C GLN A 230 -8.96 20.03 -13.08
N VAL A 231 -9.81 19.03 -13.32
CA VAL A 231 -10.97 18.75 -12.45
C VAL A 231 -10.52 18.45 -11.02
N ILE A 232 -9.47 17.65 -10.84
CA ILE A 232 -8.94 17.35 -9.50
C ILE A 232 -8.36 18.61 -8.85
N ALA A 233 -7.59 19.41 -9.59
CA ALA A 233 -6.98 20.64 -9.11
C ALA A 233 -8.04 21.66 -8.69
N ASP A 234 -9.07 21.87 -9.50
CA ASP A 234 -10.17 22.79 -9.23
C ASP A 234 -10.91 22.41 -7.94
N LEU A 235 -11.14 21.11 -7.72
CA LEU A 235 -11.77 20.61 -6.49
C LEU A 235 -10.83 20.79 -5.28
N CYS A 236 -9.54 20.51 -5.42
CA CYS A 236 -8.58 20.73 -4.34
C CYS A 236 -8.51 22.21 -3.93
N ILE A 237 -8.53 23.12 -4.89
CA ILE A 237 -8.55 24.57 -4.62
C ILE A 237 -9.89 24.99 -4.00
N LYS A 238 -11.02 24.51 -4.53
CA LYS A 238 -12.37 24.86 -4.06
C LYS A 238 -12.60 24.44 -2.60
N TYR A 239 -12.11 23.27 -2.21
CA TYR A 239 -12.31 22.69 -0.88
C TYR A 239 -11.10 22.85 0.06
N ASP A 240 -10.05 23.55 -0.39
CA ASP A 240 -8.80 23.79 0.36
C ASP A 240 -8.16 22.48 0.87
N THR A 241 -7.98 21.51 -0.03
CA THR A 241 -7.47 20.17 0.29
C THR A 241 -6.11 19.91 -0.33
N LEU A 242 -5.36 18.97 0.24
CA LEU A 242 -4.09 18.51 -0.31
C LEU A 242 -4.28 17.54 -1.49
N CYS A 243 -3.35 17.56 -2.44
CA CYS A 243 -3.19 16.49 -3.43
C CYS A 243 -1.87 15.76 -3.17
N ILE A 244 -1.94 14.45 -2.90
CA ILE A 244 -0.78 13.58 -2.77
C ILE A 244 -0.62 12.85 -4.10
N SER A 245 0.29 13.34 -4.96
CA SER A 245 0.54 12.77 -6.29
C SER A 245 1.66 11.73 -6.25
N ASP A 246 1.30 10.45 -6.35
CA ASP A 246 2.22 9.32 -6.51
C ASP A 246 2.58 9.15 -7.99
N GLU A 247 3.79 9.55 -8.35
CA GLU A 247 4.28 9.62 -9.73
C GLU A 247 5.51 8.73 -9.99
N VAL A 248 5.66 7.60 -9.28
CA VAL A 248 6.84 6.71 -9.42
C VAL A 248 7.08 6.20 -10.85
N TYR A 249 6.04 6.20 -11.68
CA TYR A 249 6.11 5.76 -13.08
C TYR A 249 6.23 6.92 -14.08
N GLU A 250 6.54 8.15 -13.64
CA GLU A 250 6.54 9.36 -14.50
C GLU A 250 7.34 9.24 -15.81
N TRP A 251 8.38 8.40 -15.82
CA TRP A 251 9.23 8.15 -16.98
C TRP A 251 8.75 7.00 -17.88
N LEU A 252 7.76 6.21 -17.45
CA LEU A 252 7.24 5.03 -18.16
C LEU A 252 5.94 5.36 -18.91
N VAL A 253 5.97 6.42 -19.71
CA VAL A 253 4.83 6.85 -20.55
C VAL A 253 5.06 6.51 -22.00
N TYR A 254 4.11 5.79 -22.60
CA TYR A 254 4.21 5.32 -23.99
C TYR A 254 3.69 6.35 -25.00
N SER A 255 4.10 6.17 -26.27
CA SER A 255 3.79 7.05 -27.39
C SER A 255 2.29 7.39 -27.49
N GLY A 256 2.00 8.66 -27.77
CA GLY A 256 0.62 9.19 -27.81
C GLY A 256 0.15 9.76 -26.46
N ASN A 257 0.90 9.56 -25.38
CA ASN A 257 0.61 10.11 -24.06
C ASN A 257 1.76 11.01 -23.59
N LYS A 258 1.50 11.83 -22.57
CA LYS A 258 2.49 12.67 -21.91
C LYS A 258 2.20 12.70 -20.41
N HIS A 259 3.23 12.49 -19.59
CA HIS A 259 3.10 12.72 -18.15
C HIS A 259 2.91 14.22 -17.88
N LEU A 260 1.87 14.55 -17.15
CA LEU A 260 1.58 15.90 -16.68
C LEU A 260 1.55 15.88 -15.16
N LYS A 261 2.19 16.88 -14.56
CA LYS A 261 2.23 17.09 -13.13
C LYS A 261 1.10 18.05 -12.75
N ILE A 262 0.35 17.72 -11.71
CA ILE A 262 -0.77 18.51 -11.18
C ILE A 262 -0.28 19.73 -10.39
#